data_AF-A0A1G4V2T5-F1
#
_entry.id   AF-A0A1G4V2T5-F1
#
_cell.length_a   1.000
_cell.length_b   1.000
_cell.length_c   1.000
_cell.angle_alpha   90.00
_cell.angle_beta   90.00
_cell.angle_gamma   90.00
#
_symmetry.space_group_name_H-M   'P 1'
#
loop_
_entity.id
_entity.type
_entity.pdbx_description
1 polymer ?
#
loop_
_entity_poly.entity_id
_entity_poly.type
_entity_poly.pdbx_seq_one_letter_code
_entity_poly.pdbx_strand_id
1 'polypeptide(L)'
;MDKINNLLQQVTIIQKKYDEIAKITGENFNIFSVMRAESDEVRTHSRIIAEFLNPKGKHAQGSVFLKLFFDKIDSLVAIKESFDFENTQVIVEEHIGTIDKEYSEGGFIDIVIKDSKYQIVIENKIYAGDQKGQLLRYKNSYPDCVLIYLTLDGKEPSSDSYKLGNDKDLNLEEIFLMSYKNDIKNWIENSLEKTHSLPIIRETLAQYLHLIKKLTNQSTNKKMSSEIQDLILANFSAAEQIVKDFDNVKYKICGGIRADIINKLKEKLKDKYDVSDQGSNVGDKNSKIWIELQKYKGNSVLFGIEPFSGNGNNSKELFYGIIDLHAINKGVFEKYSEFQKSGWWREIKYFQDFENFKIDFSDSNFISFLGKNKDKKDELVSVLAQQIISYIEFRENDLIKIHEEIRIIKNN
;
A
#
# COMPACT_ATOMS: atom_id res chain seq x y z
N MET A 1 22.21 -26.10 14.44
CA MET A 1 22.03 -26.03 12.98
C MET A 1 20.76 -26.75 12.54
N ASP A 2 20.50 -27.97 13.04
CA ASP A 2 19.34 -28.77 12.60
C ASP A 2 17.98 -28.10 12.80
N LYS A 3 17.75 -27.40 13.92
CA LYS A 3 16.50 -26.66 14.17
C LYS A 3 16.30 -25.48 13.21
N ILE A 4 17.38 -24.74 12.90
CA ILE A 4 17.32 -23.62 11.95
C ILE A 4 17.08 -24.14 10.54
N ASN A 5 17.80 -25.18 10.11
CA ASN A 5 17.61 -25.80 8.80
C ASN A 5 16.18 -26.36 8.65
N ASN A 6 15.67 -27.01 9.69
CA ASN A 6 14.31 -27.52 9.70
C ASN A 6 13.26 -26.39 9.64
N LEU A 7 13.45 -25.30 10.40
CA LEU A 7 12.59 -24.11 10.33
C LEU A 7 12.57 -23.52 8.91
N LEU A 8 13.74 -23.32 8.29
CA LEU A 8 13.84 -22.78 6.92
C LEU A 8 13.18 -23.70 5.87
N GLN A 9 13.34 -25.01 6.02
CA GLN A 9 12.68 -26.00 5.15
C GLN A 9 11.15 -25.94 5.30
N GLN A 10 10.64 -25.89 6.53
CA GLN A 10 9.20 -25.80 6.78
C GLN A 10 8.60 -24.50 6.24
N VAL A 11 9.26 -23.36 6.44
CA VAL A 11 8.85 -22.07 5.84
C VAL A 11 8.80 -22.18 4.31
N THR A 12 9.82 -22.80 3.70
CA THR A 12 9.86 -23.00 2.24
C THR A 12 8.72 -23.89 1.75
N ILE A 13 8.39 -24.97 2.47
CA ILE A 13 7.28 -25.88 2.13
C ILE A 13 5.94 -25.14 2.21
N ILE A 14 5.71 -24.38 3.29
CA ILE A 14 4.50 -23.57 3.45
C ILE A 14 4.38 -22.58 2.28
N GLN A 15 5.44 -21.83 1.98
CA GLN A 15 5.42 -20.86 0.90
C GLN A 15 5.10 -21.51 -0.46
N LYS A 16 5.78 -22.62 -0.80
CA LYS A 16 5.49 -23.36 -2.04
C LYS A 16 4.06 -23.88 -2.13
N LYS A 17 3.53 -24.44 -1.05
CA LYS A 17 2.13 -24.91 -0.99
C LYS A 17 1.17 -23.79 -1.36
N TYR A 18 1.35 -22.59 -0.78
CA TYR A 18 0.47 -21.46 -1.04
C TYR A 18 0.70 -20.84 -2.42
N ASP A 19 1.95 -20.77 -2.91
CA ASP A 19 2.25 -20.33 -4.28
C ASP A 19 1.63 -21.27 -5.33
N GLU A 20 1.68 -22.58 -5.10
CA GLU A 20 1.05 -23.58 -5.97
C GLU A 20 -0.47 -23.48 -5.96
N ILE A 21 -1.08 -23.32 -4.78
CA ILE A 21 -2.52 -23.04 -4.66
C ILE A 21 -2.86 -21.80 -5.48
N ALA A 22 -2.14 -20.70 -5.28
CA ALA A 22 -2.41 -19.44 -5.96
C ALA A 22 -2.25 -19.54 -7.48
N LYS A 23 -1.27 -20.33 -7.94
CA LYS A 23 -1.04 -20.60 -9.36
C LYS A 23 -2.14 -21.47 -9.97
N ILE A 24 -2.59 -22.51 -9.26
CA ILE A 24 -3.64 -23.42 -9.73
C ILE A 24 -5.00 -22.71 -9.78
N THR A 25 -5.31 -21.89 -8.77
CA THR A 25 -6.59 -21.18 -8.66
C THR A 25 -6.62 -19.89 -9.48
N GLY A 26 -5.45 -19.36 -9.86
CA GLY A 26 -5.33 -18.05 -10.49
C GLY A 26 -5.60 -16.88 -9.53
N GLU A 27 -5.62 -17.11 -8.21
CA GLU A 27 -6.04 -16.10 -7.22
C GLU A 27 -5.12 -14.87 -7.15
N ASN A 28 -3.91 -14.96 -7.71
CA ASN A 28 -3.01 -13.81 -7.86
C ASN A 28 -3.56 -12.74 -8.82
N PHE A 29 -4.49 -13.11 -9.71
CA PHE A 29 -5.13 -12.17 -10.62
C PHE A 29 -6.48 -11.71 -10.05
N ASN A 30 -6.60 -10.40 -9.81
CA ASN A 30 -7.87 -9.78 -9.49
C ASN A 30 -8.10 -8.49 -10.27
N ILE A 31 -9.21 -8.40 -11.01
CA ILE A 31 -9.49 -7.25 -11.88
C ILE A 31 -9.70 -5.95 -11.08
N PHE A 32 -10.28 -6.02 -9.88
CA PHE A 32 -10.49 -4.86 -9.01
C PHE A 32 -9.15 -4.32 -8.49
N SER A 33 -8.19 -5.21 -8.19
CA SER A 33 -6.82 -4.81 -7.82
C SER A 33 -6.10 -4.13 -8.98
N VAL A 34 -6.22 -4.68 -10.20
CA VAL A 34 -5.60 -4.10 -11.41
C VAL A 34 -6.14 -2.70 -11.70
N MET A 35 -7.45 -2.50 -11.52
CA MET A 35 -8.10 -1.20 -11.70
C MET A 35 -7.93 -0.23 -10.51
N ARG A 36 -7.28 -0.66 -9.41
CA ARG A 36 -7.16 0.09 -8.15
C ARG A 36 -8.52 0.49 -7.57
N ALA A 37 -9.51 -0.38 -7.70
CA ALA A 37 -10.90 -0.14 -7.32
C ALA A 37 -11.34 -0.92 -6.06
N GLU A 38 -10.38 -1.50 -5.34
CA GLU A 38 -10.60 -2.46 -4.24
C GLU A 38 -11.32 -1.88 -3.02
N SER A 39 -11.22 -0.58 -2.81
CA SER A 39 -11.73 0.10 -1.61
C SER A 39 -12.83 1.11 -1.91
N ASP A 40 -13.31 1.19 -3.15
CA ASP A 40 -14.30 2.18 -3.56
C ASP A 40 -15.71 1.70 -3.21
N GLU A 41 -16.25 2.22 -2.10
CA GLU A 41 -17.55 1.87 -1.54
C GLU A 41 -18.66 1.98 -2.57
N VAL A 42 -18.72 3.13 -3.24
CA VAL A 42 -19.85 3.47 -4.09
C VAL A 42 -19.65 2.91 -5.50
N ARG A 43 -18.52 3.19 -6.13
CA ARG A 43 -18.30 2.87 -7.55
C ARG A 43 -17.95 1.41 -7.79
N THR A 44 -17.48 0.70 -6.77
CA THR A 44 -17.23 -0.75 -6.86
C THR A 44 -18.30 -1.50 -6.08
N HIS A 45 -18.33 -1.37 -4.76
CA HIS A 45 -19.08 -2.29 -3.92
C HIS A 45 -20.60 -2.11 -4.07
N SER A 46 -21.11 -0.89 -3.92
CA SER A 46 -22.55 -0.62 -4.02
C SER A 46 -23.08 -0.97 -5.41
N ARG A 47 -22.33 -0.63 -6.47
CA ARG A 47 -22.70 -0.98 -7.85
C ARG A 47 -22.72 -2.48 -8.12
N ILE A 48 -21.72 -3.23 -7.66
CA ILE A 48 -21.69 -4.69 -7.86
C ILE A 48 -22.85 -5.35 -7.12
N ILE A 49 -23.04 -5.01 -5.84
CA ILE A 49 -24.13 -5.56 -5.03
C ILE A 49 -25.47 -5.23 -5.69
N ALA A 50 -25.72 -3.95 -5.99
CA ALA A 50 -26.97 -3.52 -6.60
C ALA A 50 -27.22 -4.16 -7.98
N GLU A 51 -26.18 -4.30 -8.82
CA GLU A 51 -26.30 -4.95 -10.12
C GLU A 51 -26.78 -6.39 -9.98
N PHE A 52 -26.19 -7.17 -9.05
CA PHE A 52 -26.63 -8.55 -8.80
C PHE A 52 -27.99 -8.63 -8.11
N LEU A 53 -28.33 -7.68 -7.24
CA LEU A 53 -29.64 -7.64 -6.58
C LEU A 53 -30.78 -7.21 -7.51
N ASN A 54 -30.48 -6.59 -8.65
CA ASN A 54 -31.49 -6.07 -9.56
C ASN A 54 -32.09 -7.18 -10.45
N PRO A 55 -33.38 -7.52 -10.33
CA PRO A 55 -34.01 -8.54 -11.20
C PRO A 55 -33.95 -8.20 -12.69
N LYS A 56 -33.84 -6.90 -13.00
CA LYS A 56 -33.71 -6.33 -14.35
C LYS A 56 -32.26 -5.94 -14.68
N GLY A 57 -31.29 -6.43 -13.91
CA GLY A 57 -29.86 -6.22 -14.12
C GLY A 57 -29.35 -6.86 -15.41
N LYS A 58 -28.17 -6.43 -15.86
CA LYS A 58 -27.49 -6.91 -17.07
C LYS A 58 -27.04 -8.37 -16.96
N HIS A 59 -27.02 -8.95 -15.77
CA HIS A 59 -26.80 -10.38 -15.58
C HIS A 59 -27.95 -11.24 -16.14
N ALA A 60 -29.15 -10.68 -16.37
CA ALA A 60 -30.28 -11.33 -17.01
C ALA A 60 -30.72 -12.66 -16.35
N GLN A 61 -30.57 -12.76 -15.03
CA GLN A 61 -30.95 -13.96 -14.24
C GLN A 61 -32.23 -13.75 -13.42
N GLY A 62 -33.02 -12.73 -13.74
CA GLY A 62 -34.20 -12.37 -12.94
C GLY A 62 -33.84 -12.17 -11.48
N SER A 63 -34.76 -12.53 -10.59
CA SER A 63 -34.65 -12.33 -9.15
C SER A 63 -33.79 -13.36 -8.39
N VAL A 64 -33.04 -14.23 -9.08
CA VAL A 64 -32.31 -15.36 -8.45
C VAL A 64 -31.39 -14.89 -7.32
N PHE A 65 -30.54 -13.88 -7.57
CA PHE A 65 -29.59 -13.40 -6.57
C PHE A 65 -30.27 -12.60 -5.45
N LEU A 66 -31.34 -11.87 -5.76
CA LEU A 66 -32.14 -11.13 -4.77
C LEU A 66 -32.84 -12.09 -3.80
N LYS A 67 -33.41 -13.19 -4.30
CA LYS A 67 -34.01 -14.24 -3.46
C LYS A 67 -32.96 -14.87 -2.54
N LEU A 68 -31.78 -15.19 -3.07
CA LEU A 68 -30.65 -15.70 -2.27
C LEU A 68 -30.16 -14.69 -1.21
N PHE A 69 -30.26 -13.40 -1.49
CA PHE A 69 -29.93 -12.34 -0.53
C PHE A 69 -30.90 -12.35 0.65
N PHE A 70 -32.21 -12.38 0.37
CA PHE A 70 -33.25 -12.47 1.41
C PHE A 70 -33.13 -13.75 2.25
N ASP A 71 -32.69 -14.87 1.65
CA ASP A 71 -32.48 -16.14 2.36
C ASP A 71 -31.36 -16.11 3.39
N LYS A 72 -30.44 -15.15 3.30
CA LYS A 72 -29.24 -15.09 4.16
C LYS A 72 -29.29 -13.98 5.19
N ILE A 73 -30.32 -13.14 5.16
CA ILE A 73 -30.39 -11.96 5.99
C ILE A 73 -31.65 -12.07 6.85
N ASP A 74 -31.44 -12.39 8.13
CA ASP A 74 -32.50 -12.68 9.08
C ASP A 74 -33.54 -11.55 9.17
N SER A 75 -33.10 -10.30 9.04
CA SER A 75 -33.98 -9.13 9.06
C SER A 75 -34.95 -9.02 7.88
N LEU A 76 -34.65 -9.71 6.77
CA LEU A 76 -35.50 -9.73 5.57
C LEU A 76 -36.50 -10.88 5.57
N VAL A 77 -36.33 -11.87 6.45
CA VAL A 77 -37.20 -13.06 6.53
C VAL A 77 -38.65 -12.66 6.78
N ALA A 78 -38.89 -11.67 7.63
CA ALA A 78 -40.23 -11.21 7.99
C ALA A 78 -41.05 -10.65 6.81
N ILE A 79 -40.37 -10.06 5.81
CA ILE A 79 -41.04 -9.44 4.66
C ILE A 79 -41.01 -10.32 3.40
N LYS A 80 -40.15 -11.35 3.39
CA LYS A 80 -39.84 -12.20 2.24
C LYS A 80 -41.06 -12.74 1.49
N GLU A 81 -42.02 -13.34 2.21
CA GLU A 81 -43.20 -13.98 1.59
C GLU A 81 -44.12 -12.99 0.86
N SER A 82 -44.09 -11.73 1.27
CA SER A 82 -44.93 -10.65 0.71
C SER A 82 -44.17 -9.69 -0.21
N PHE A 83 -42.89 -9.92 -0.42
CA PHE A 83 -42.03 -9.07 -1.25
C PHE A 83 -42.15 -9.46 -2.73
N ASP A 84 -42.42 -8.50 -3.60
CA ASP A 84 -42.47 -8.71 -5.05
C ASP A 84 -41.06 -8.64 -5.66
N PHE A 85 -40.44 -9.82 -5.73
CA PHE A 85 -39.12 -10.02 -6.29
C PHE A 85 -39.01 -9.76 -7.79
N GLU A 86 -40.11 -9.81 -8.56
CA GLU A 86 -40.04 -9.67 -10.02
C GLU A 86 -40.21 -8.21 -10.46
N ASN A 87 -40.99 -7.43 -9.69
CA ASN A 87 -41.22 -6.01 -9.93
C ASN A 87 -40.44 -5.09 -8.98
N THR A 88 -39.29 -5.55 -8.49
CA THR A 88 -38.41 -4.73 -7.64
C THR A 88 -37.61 -3.70 -8.45
N GLN A 89 -37.40 -2.52 -7.87
CA GLN A 89 -36.44 -1.52 -8.33
C GLN A 89 -35.23 -1.49 -7.40
N VAL A 90 -34.02 -1.48 -7.98
CA VAL A 90 -32.77 -1.29 -7.25
C VAL A 90 -32.08 -0.02 -7.76
N ILE A 91 -31.76 0.89 -6.84
CA ILE A 91 -31.20 2.22 -7.12
C ILE A 91 -29.88 2.34 -6.38
N VAL A 92 -28.85 2.85 -7.06
CA VAL A 92 -27.54 3.19 -6.47
C VAL A 92 -27.42 4.70 -6.38
N GLU A 93 -26.87 5.21 -5.28
CA GLU A 93 -26.73 6.66 -5.04
C GLU A 93 -28.08 7.41 -5.13
N GLU A 94 -29.12 6.91 -4.44
CA GLU A 94 -30.43 7.59 -4.46
C GLU A 94 -30.34 8.93 -3.72
N HIS A 95 -30.56 10.02 -4.46
CA HIS A 95 -30.57 11.37 -3.92
C HIS A 95 -31.91 11.68 -3.24
N ILE A 96 -31.88 11.91 -1.93
CA ILE A 96 -33.05 12.23 -1.09
C ILE A 96 -33.12 13.71 -0.72
N GLY A 97 -32.42 14.57 -1.47
CA GLY A 97 -32.37 16.02 -1.27
C GLY A 97 -31.07 16.52 -0.66
N THR A 98 -30.90 17.84 -0.58
CA THR A 98 -29.72 18.46 0.04
C THR A 98 -29.78 18.28 1.56
N ILE A 99 -28.64 17.99 2.20
CA ILE A 99 -28.56 17.90 3.65
C ILE A 99 -28.98 19.24 4.29
N ASP A 100 -29.97 19.18 5.16
CA ASP A 100 -30.50 20.32 5.89
C ASP A 100 -29.56 20.79 7.01
N LYS A 101 -29.82 21.98 7.57
CA LYS A 101 -28.97 22.56 8.63
C LYS A 101 -29.00 21.74 9.93
N GLU A 102 -30.09 21.00 10.16
CA GLU A 102 -30.27 20.18 11.35
C GLU A 102 -29.68 18.77 11.16
N TYR A 103 -29.20 18.42 9.97
CA TYR A 103 -28.69 17.09 9.60
C TYR A 103 -29.74 15.96 9.74
N SER A 104 -31.03 16.31 9.65
CA SER A 104 -32.18 15.43 9.85
C SER A 104 -32.81 14.94 8.55
N GLU A 105 -32.52 15.58 7.41
CA GLU A 105 -33.04 15.23 6.08
C GLU A 105 -32.00 15.41 4.96
N GLY A 106 -32.16 14.69 3.84
CA GLY A 106 -31.29 14.78 2.67
C GLY A 106 -30.08 13.83 2.64
N GLY A 107 -29.26 13.94 1.59
CA GLY A 107 -28.09 13.10 1.32
C GLY A 107 -28.29 12.14 0.15
N PHE A 108 -27.36 11.17 0.07
CA PHE A 108 -27.37 10.10 -0.92
C PHE A 108 -27.37 8.77 -0.19
N ILE A 109 -28.28 7.88 -0.54
CA ILE A 109 -28.32 6.50 -0.02
C ILE A 109 -27.56 5.60 -0.99
N ASP A 110 -26.65 4.77 -0.47
CA ASP A 110 -25.79 3.92 -1.31
C ASP A 110 -26.60 2.92 -2.16
N ILE A 111 -27.52 2.17 -1.54
CA ILE A 111 -28.42 1.25 -2.26
C ILE A 111 -29.83 1.35 -1.68
N VAL A 112 -30.83 1.48 -2.56
CA VAL A 112 -32.25 1.33 -2.21
C VAL A 112 -32.87 0.23 -3.05
N ILE A 113 -33.52 -0.72 -2.38
CA ILE A 113 -34.28 -1.82 -2.99
C ILE A 113 -35.75 -1.59 -2.61
N LYS A 114 -36.63 -1.43 -3.58
CA LYS A 114 -38.06 -1.19 -3.30
C LYS A 114 -38.97 -1.91 -4.27
N ASP A 115 -40.03 -2.50 -3.72
CA ASP A 115 -41.20 -2.93 -4.47
C ASP A 115 -42.37 -1.96 -4.21
N SER A 116 -43.60 -2.36 -4.53
CA SER A 116 -44.78 -1.52 -4.28
C SER A 116 -45.13 -1.30 -2.80
N LYS A 117 -44.56 -2.09 -1.88
CA LYS A 117 -44.96 -2.16 -0.47
C LYS A 117 -43.80 -1.96 0.52
N TYR A 118 -42.63 -2.47 0.21
CA TYR A 118 -41.47 -2.54 1.09
C TYR A 118 -40.28 -1.79 0.51
N GLN A 119 -39.50 -1.19 1.40
CA GLN A 119 -38.23 -0.55 1.07
C GLN A 119 -37.12 -1.11 1.96
N ILE A 120 -35.97 -1.36 1.36
CA ILE A 120 -34.73 -1.75 2.04
C ILE A 120 -33.70 -0.71 1.66
N VAL A 121 -33.12 -0.10 2.69
CA VAL A 121 -32.11 0.95 2.58
C VAL A 121 -30.81 0.36 3.09
N ILE A 122 -29.76 0.38 2.27
CA ILE A 122 -28.44 -0.13 2.64
C ILE A 122 -27.45 1.03 2.58
N GLU A 123 -26.83 1.33 3.72
CA GLU A 123 -25.61 2.15 3.79
C GLU A 123 -24.40 1.22 3.79
N ASN A 124 -23.45 1.45 2.88
CA ASN A 124 -22.34 0.55 2.61
C ASN A 124 -20.99 1.19 2.97
N LYS A 125 -20.32 0.68 4.00
CA LYS A 125 -19.02 1.18 4.46
C LYS A 125 -17.91 0.15 4.29
N ILE A 126 -16.83 0.55 3.66
CA ILE A 126 -15.57 -0.21 3.60
C ILE A 126 -14.54 0.47 4.52
N TYR A 127 -14.19 1.73 4.25
CA TYR A 127 -13.21 2.50 5.01
C TYR A 127 -13.64 3.95 5.32
N ALA A 128 -14.70 4.47 4.71
CA ALA A 128 -15.23 5.79 5.02
C ALA A 128 -15.81 5.85 6.44
N GLY A 129 -15.65 7.03 7.05
CA GLY A 129 -16.32 7.35 8.29
C GLY A 129 -17.82 7.59 8.09
N ASP A 130 -18.55 7.58 9.19
CA ASP A 130 -19.96 7.97 9.19
C ASP A 130 -20.12 9.48 9.06
N GLN A 131 -21.19 9.89 8.39
CA GLN A 131 -21.60 11.28 8.38
C GLN A 131 -22.59 11.54 9.52
N LYS A 132 -22.53 12.76 10.09
CA LYS A 132 -23.47 13.19 11.12
C LYS A 132 -24.92 13.05 10.63
N GLY A 133 -25.78 12.41 11.42
CA GLY A 133 -27.20 12.16 11.16
C GLY A 133 -27.52 11.19 10.03
N GLN A 134 -26.52 10.57 9.39
CA GLN A 134 -26.68 9.85 8.12
C GLN A 134 -27.81 8.82 8.11
N LEU A 135 -27.79 7.88 9.06
CA LEU A 135 -28.79 6.83 9.15
C LEU A 135 -30.17 7.36 9.56
N LEU A 136 -30.20 8.40 10.40
CA LEU A 136 -31.44 9.09 10.76
C LEU A 136 -32.10 9.72 9.53
N ARG A 137 -31.33 10.43 8.68
CA ARG A 137 -31.87 11.03 7.45
C ARG A 137 -32.50 10.00 6.53
N TYR A 138 -31.88 8.82 6.42
CA TYR A 138 -32.39 7.75 5.58
C TYR A 138 -33.68 7.16 6.12
N LYS A 139 -33.75 6.95 7.45
CA LYS A 139 -34.97 6.50 8.12
C LYS A 139 -36.10 7.51 8.00
N ASN A 140 -35.81 8.82 8.08
CA ASN A 140 -36.82 9.86 7.88
C ASN A 140 -37.34 9.89 6.44
N SER A 141 -36.48 9.63 5.45
CA SER A 141 -36.87 9.58 4.03
C SER A 141 -37.67 8.31 3.70
N TYR A 142 -37.41 7.22 4.41
CA TYR A 142 -38.13 5.95 4.29
C TYR A 142 -38.54 5.40 5.68
N PRO A 143 -39.62 5.91 6.29
CA PRO A 143 -39.99 5.57 7.68
C PRO A 143 -40.16 4.07 7.93
N ASP A 144 -40.80 3.38 6.98
CA ASP A 144 -41.13 1.95 7.09
C ASP A 144 -40.04 1.03 6.51
N CYS A 145 -38.86 1.55 6.15
CA CYS A 145 -37.82 0.71 5.57
C CYS A 145 -37.17 -0.24 6.58
N VAL A 146 -36.66 -1.35 6.03
CA VAL A 146 -35.58 -2.12 6.66
C VAL A 146 -34.28 -1.36 6.43
N LEU A 147 -33.71 -0.80 7.50
CA LEU A 147 -32.46 -0.05 7.45
C LEU A 147 -31.28 -0.98 7.75
N ILE A 148 -30.40 -1.16 6.77
CA ILE A 148 -29.23 -2.02 6.85
C ILE A 148 -27.97 -1.15 6.85
N TYR A 149 -27.11 -1.38 7.84
CA TYR A 149 -25.78 -0.81 7.92
C TYR A 149 -24.75 -1.91 7.63
N LEU A 150 -24.20 -1.90 6.42
CA LEU A 150 -23.26 -2.90 5.92
C LEU A 150 -21.83 -2.41 6.10
N THR A 151 -21.02 -3.15 6.87
CA THR A 151 -19.60 -2.85 7.08
C THR A 151 -18.73 -4.07 6.79
N LEU A 152 -17.39 -3.94 6.83
CA LEU A 152 -16.51 -5.10 6.61
C LEU A 152 -16.75 -6.24 7.61
N ASP A 153 -16.99 -5.91 8.87
CA ASP A 153 -17.02 -6.83 10.01
C ASP A 153 -18.32 -6.82 10.82
N GLY A 154 -19.31 -6.01 10.44
CA GLY A 154 -20.59 -5.90 11.14
C GLY A 154 -20.55 -4.98 12.36
N LYS A 155 -19.58 -4.06 12.42
CA LYS A 155 -19.49 -3.08 13.50
C LYS A 155 -20.71 -2.15 13.52
N GLU A 156 -20.99 -1.62 14.71
CA GLU A 156 -22.01 -0.59 14.91
C GLU A 156 -21.63 0.74 14.22
N PRO A 157 -22.61 1.52 13.74
CA PRO A 157 -22.38 2.90 13.34
C PRO A 157 -22.00 3.75 14.55
N SER A 158 -21.28 4.84 14.32
CA SER A 158 -21.06 5.87 15.33
C SER A 158 -22.39 6.48 15.79
N SER A 159 -22.46 6.86 17.07
CA SER A 159 -23.65 7.51 17.65
C SER A 159 -24.11 8.70 16.82
N ASP A 160 -23.18 9.51 16.33
CA ASP A 160 -23.46 10.72 15.56
C ASP A 160 -24.19 10.44 14.25
N SER A 161 -24.14 9.20 13.74
CA SER A 161 -24.83 8.78 12.51
C SER A 161 -26.34 8.60 12.71
N TYR A 162 -26.77 8.23 13.91
CA TYR A 162 -28.16 7.86 14.20
C TYR A 162 -28.77 8.60 15.41
N LYS A 163 -27.97 9.43 16.10
CA LYS A 163 -28.38 10.31 17.19
C LYS A 163 -27.92 11.74 16.93
N LEU A 164 -28.84 12.67 17.07
CA LEU A 164 -28.59 14.11 17.03
C LEU A 164 -28.83 14.80 18.39
N GLY A 165 -29.38 14.07 19.37
CA GLY A 165 -29.68 14.60 20.71
C GLY A 165 -31.03 15.30 20.80
N ASN A 166 -31.94 14.98 19.87
CA ASN A 166 -33.30 15.53 19.78
C ASN A 166 -34.31 14.37 19.95
N ASP A 167 -35.61 14.64 20.07
CA ASP A 167 -36.68 13.61 20.13
C ASP A 167 -36.83 12.75 18.86
N LYS A 168 -35.88 12.82 17.91
CA LYS A 168 -35.86 12.11 16.63
C LYS A 168 -34.72 11.10 16.51
N ASP A 169 -34.07 10.73 17.61
CA ASP A 169 -32.97 9.76 17.58
C ASP A 169 -33.47 8.34 17.24
N LEU A 170 -32.67 7.57 16.50
CA LEU A 170 -32.93 6.14 16.28
C LEU A 170 -32.38 5.31 17.44
N ASN A 171 -33.05 4.21 17.77
CA ASN A 171 -32.43 3.16 18.56
C ASN A 171 -31.54 2.29 17.67
N LEU A 172 -30.43 1.80 18.22
CA LEU A 172 -29.52 0.92 17.49
C LEU A 172 -30.22 -0.38 17.04
N GLU A 173 -31.22 -0.84 17.80
CA GLU A 173 -32.05 -2.02 17.46
C GLU A 173 -32.89 -1.83 16.19
N GLU A 174 -33.12 -0.59 15.75
CA GLU A 174 -33.82 -0.26 14.50
C GLU A 174 -32.89 -0.33 13.28
N ILE A 175 -31.59 -0.58 13.49
CA ILE A 175 -30.56 -0.65 12.47
C ILE A 175 -30.05 -2.08 12.39
N PHE A 176 -30.19 -2.71 11.23
CA PHE A 176 -29.69 -4.05 10.99
C PHE A 176 -28.22 -4.02 10.59
N LEU A 177 -27.37 -4.55 11.46
CA LEU A 177 -25.92 -4.65 11.20
C LEU A 177 -25.64 -5.84 10.28
N MET A 178 -24.93 -5.58 9.20
CA MET A 178 -24.51 -6.60 8.24
C MET A 178 -23.01 -6.50 7.97
N SER A 179 -22.40 -7.63 7.65
CA SER A 179 -20.96 -7.75 7.40
C SER A 179 -20.64 -8.29 6.00
N TYR A 180 -19.57 -7.77 5.40
CA TYR A 180 -18.96 -8.44 4.25
C TYR A 180 -18.37 -9.80 4.63
N LYS A 181 -17.72 -9.88 5.79
CA LYS A 181 -16.99 -11.06 6.29
C LYS A 181 -17.85 -12.32 6.38
N ASN A 182 -19.12 -12.15 6.74
CA ASN A 182 -20.06 -13.26 6.88
C ASN A 182 -21.17 -13.15 5.84
N ASP A 183 -21.97 -12.11 5.85
CA ASP A 183 -23.27 -12.07 5.16
C ASP A 183 -23.12 -11.96 3.65
N ILE A 184 -22.42 -10.93 3.15
CA ILE A 184 -22.18 -10.78 1.69
C ILE A 184 -21.33 -11.94 1.17
N LYS A 185 -20.29 -12.35 1.90
CA LYS A 185 -19.46 -13.52 1.51
C LYS A 185 -20.33 -14.77 1.32
N ASN A 186 -21.17 -15.09 2.29
CA ASN A 186 -22.04 -16.26 2.24
C ASN A 186 -23.09 -16.12 1.12
N TRP A 187 -23.66 -14.93 0.92
CA TRP A 187 -24.57 -14.67 -0.21
C TRP A 187 -23.90 -14.91 -1.57
N ILE A 188 -22.67 -14.43 -1.76
CA ILE A 188 -21.91 -14.65 -3.00
C ILE A 188 -21.54 -16.14 -3.16
N GLU A 189 -21.15 -16.84 -2.09
CA GLU A 189 -20.88 -18.28 -2.13
C GLU A 189 -22.11 -19.08 -2.58
N ASN A 190 -23.30 -18.77 -2.06
CA ASN A 190 -24.55 -19.40 -2.52
C ASN A 190 -24.93 -18.99 -3.95
N SER A 191 -24.63 -17.75 -4.34
CA SER A 191 -24.84 -17.27 -5.70
C SER A 191 -23.98 -18.03 -6.70
N LEU A 192 -22.74 -18.38 -6.33
CA LEU A 192 -21.85 -19.19 -7.17
C LEU A 192 -22.44 -20.57 -7.49
N GLU A 193 -23.10 -21.22 -6.53
CA GLU A 193 -23.76 -22.53 -6.74
C GLU A 193 -24.87 -22.48 -7.80
N LYS A 194 -25.45 -21.30 -8.08
CA LYS A 194 -26.46 -21.11 -9.13
C LYS A 194 -25.88 -20.75 -10.50
N THR A 195 -24.56 -20.59 -10.60
CA THR A 195 -23.90 -20.02 -11.80
C THR A 195 -23.00 -21.00 -12.54
N HIS A 196 -23.10 -22.31 -12.25
CA HIS A 196 -22.26 -23.33 -12.88
C HIS A 196 -22.23 -23.25 -14.41
N SER A 197 -23.39 -23.03 -15.05
CA SER A 197 -23.54 -22.89 -16.51
C SER A 197 -23.36 -21.46 -17.04
N LEU A 198 -22.98 -20.49 -16.18
CA LEU A 198 -22.89 -19.06 -16.51
C LEU A 198 -21.45 -18.56 -16.27
N PRO A 199 -20.48 -18.93 -17.12
CA PRO A 199 -19.06 -18.72 -16.85
C PRO A 199 -18.70 -17.25 -16.58
N ILE A 200 -19.25 -16.30 -17.34
CA ILE A 200 -18.95 -14.86 -17.15
C ILE A 200 -19.38 -14.38 -15.77
N ILE A 201 -20.59 -14.73 -15.35
CA ILE A 201 -21.13 -14.37 -14.03
C ILE A 201 -20.36 -15.09 -12.93
N ARG A 202 -20.13 -16.40 -13.10
CA ARG A 202 -19.39 -17.23 -12.14
C ARG A 202 -18.00 -16.67 -11.87
N GLU A 203 -17.22 -16.36 -12.91
CA GLU A 203 -15.88 -15.81 -12.73
C GLU A 203 -15.92 -14.40 -12.11
N THR A 204 -16.92 -13.60 -12.45
CA THR A 204 -17.10 -12.26 -11.85
C THR A 204 -17.42 -12.35 -10.35
N LEU A 205 -18.33 -13.25 -9.96
CA LEU A 205 -18.65 -13.51 -8.55
C LEU A 205 -17.46 -14.13 -7.80
N ALA A 206 -16.67 -15.01 -8.43
CA ALA A 206 -15.47 -15.57 -7.83
C ALA A 206 -14.40 -14.50 -7.58
N GLN A 207 -14.21 -13.59 -8.55
CA GLN A 207 -13.33 -12.43 -8.44
C GLN A 207 -13.77 -11.48 -7.32
N TYR A 208 -15.08 -11.22 -7.21
CA TYR A 208 -15.63 -10.39 -6.13
C TYR A 208 -15.52 -11.07 -4.76
N LEU A 209 -15.76 -12.38 -4.67
CA LEU A 209 -15.57 -13.18 -3.46
C LEU A 209 -14.12 -13.15 -2.98
N HIS A 210 -13.15 -13.25 -3.90
CA HIS A 210 -11.73 -13.12 -3.58
C HIS A 210 -11.41 -11.74 -3.01
N LEU A 211 -11.94 -10.67 -3.63
CA LEU A 211 -11.78 -9.30 -3.12
C LEU A 211 -12.37 -9.17 -1.71
N ILE A 212 -13.58 -9.68 -1.47
CA ILE A 212 -14.19 -9.68 -0.13
C ILE A 212 -13.28 -10.39 0.87
N LYS A 213 -12.82 -11.61 0.56
CA LYS A 213 -11.90 -12.38 1.41
C LYS A 213 -10.59 -11.64 1.68
N LYS A 214 -10.10 -10.84 0.73
CA LYS A 214 -8.93 -9.98 0.94
C LYS A 214 -9.24 -8.85 1.93
N LEU A 215 -10.32 -8.09 1.71
CA LEU A 215 -10.72 -6.95 2.55
C LEU A 215 -11.06 -7.37 3.99
N THR A 216 -11.64 -8.55 4.16
CA THR A 216 -12.08 -9.08 5.46
C THR A 216 -11.01 -9.93 6.15
N ASN A 217 -9.79 -9.96 5.61
CA ASN A 217 -8.67 -10.72 6.14
C ASN A 217 -9.00 -12.22 6.29
N GLN A 218 -9.49 -12.84 5.21
CA GLN A 218 -9.82 -14.26 5.06
C GLN A 218 -9.11 -14.89 3.84
N SER A 219 -8.15 -14.18 3.25
CA SER A 219 -7.40 -14.64 2.08
C SER A 219 -6.40 -15.77 2.41
N THR A 220 -6.02 -16.50 1.37
CA THR A 220 -5.04 -17.59 1.37
C THR A 220 -3.69 -17.09 1.91
N ASN A 221 -3.29 -15.86 1.59
CA ASN A 221 -2.11 -15.19 2.14
C ASN A 221 -2.13 -15.04 3.67
N LYS A 222 -3.30 -14.76 4.25
CA LYS A 222 -3.40 -14.67 5.72
C LYS A 222 -3.25 -16.05 6.37
N LYS A 223 -3.80 -17.10 5.76
CA LYS A 223 -3.60 -18.48 6.25
C LYS A 223 -2.13 -18.87 6.19
N MET A 224 -1.44 -18.55 5.09
CA MET A 224 0.02 -18.72 4.99
C MET A 224 0.76 -17.98 6.10
N SER A 225 0.43 -16.70 6.31
CA SER A 225 1.05 -15.88 7.36
C SER A 225 0.81 -16.46 8.76
N SER A 226 -0.39 -16.96 9.05
CA SER A 226 -0.71 -17.61 10.33
C SER A 226 0.09 -18.91 10.52
N GLU A 227 0.15 -19.78 9.49
CA GLU A 227 0.97 -21.01 9.55
C GLU A 227 2.45 -20.68 9.82
N ILE A 228 2.98 -19.62 9.21
CA ILE A 228 4.36 -19.15 9.47
C ILE A 228 4.50 -18.61 10.90
N GLN A 229 3.53 -17.87 11.42
CA GLN A 229 3.57 -17.35 12.79
C GLN A 229 3.55 -18.48 13.83
N ASP A 230 2.69 -19.48 13.65
CA ASP A 230 2.63 -20.65 14.53
C ASP A 230 3.96 -21.42 14.50
N LEU A 231 4.57 -21.55 13.32
CA LEU A 231 5.88 -22.16 13.15
C LEU A 231 7.00 -21.36 13.82
N ILE A 232 6.95 -20.03 13.74
CA ILE A 232 7.88 -19.13 14.44
C ILE A 232 7.71 -19.27 15.95
N LEU A 233 6.47 -19.29 16.47
CA LEU A 233 6.20 -19.46 17.90
C LEU A 233 6.77 -20.78 18.43
N ALA A 234 6.60 -21.88 17.66
CA ALA A 234 7.19 -23.17 17.98
C ALA A 234 8.73 -23.19 17.95
N ASN A 235 9.37 -22.22 17.25
CA ASN A 235 10.82 -22.14 17.04
C ASN A 235 11.39 -20.77 17.39
N PHE A 236 10.82 -20.08 18.38
CA PHE A 236 11.03 -18.65 18.59
C PHE A 236 12.50 -18.26 18.78
N SER A 237 13.26 -19.02 19.56
CA SER A 237 14.70 -18.77 19.77
C SER A 237 15.53 -18.90 18.48
N ALA A 238 15.20 -19.86 17.61
CA ALA A 238 15.87 -20.02 16.32
C ALA A 238 15.51 -18.87 15.37
N ALA A 239 14.23 -18.47 15.34
CA ALA A 239 13.78 -17.32 14.57
C ALA A 239 14.43 -16.02 15.05
N GLU A 240 14.53 -15.80 16.36
CA GLU A 240 15.20 -14.63 16.94
C GLU A 240 16.68 -14.55 16.51
N GLN A 241 17.38 -15.69 16.50
CA GLN A 241 18.77 -15.74 16.05
C GLN A 241 18.91 -15.38 14.56
N ILE A 242 17.98 -15.88 13.71
CA ILE A 242 17.93 -15.50 12.28
C ILE A 242 17.74 -14.00 12.14
N VAL A 243 16.79 -13.39 12.85
CA VAL A 243 16.53 -11.94 12.78
C VAL A 243 17.75 -11.13 13.21
N LYS A 244 18.40 -11.52 14.32
CA LYS A 244 19.63 -10.86 14.81
C LYS A 244 20.75 -10.88 13.77
N ASP A 245 20.95 -12.00 13.10
CA ASP A 245 22.04 -12.15 12.13
C ASP A 245 21.68 -11.67 10.71
N PHE A 246 20.39 -11.56 10.38
CA PHE A 246 19.93 -11.13 9.06
C PHE A 246 20.45 -9.74 8.70
N ASP A 247 20.26 -8.78 9.60
CA ASP A 247 20.74 -7.41 9.40
C ASP A 247 22.28 -7.36 9.38
N ASN A 248 22.95 -8.16 10.21
CA ASN A 248 24.41 -8.23 10.23
C ASN A 248 24.98 -8.74 8.89
N VAL A 249 24.35 -9.75 8.29
CA VAL A 249 24.75 -10.26 6.97
C VAL A 249 24.55 -9.19 5.90
N LYS A 250 23.41 -8.51 5.91
CA LYS A 250 23.14 -7.40 5.01
C LYS A 250 24.19 -6.28 5.15
N TYR A 251 24.46 -5.85 6.38
CA TYR A 251 25.43 -4.79 6.68
C TYR A 251 26.86 -5.18 6.32
N LYS A 252 27.23 -6.46 6.44
CA LYS A 252 28.54 -6.95 5.98
C LYS A 252 28.70 -6.79 4.47
N ILE A 253 27.66 -7.11 3.69
CA ILE A 253 27.69 -6.98 2.22
C ILE A 253 27.74 -5.51 1.82
N CYS A 254 26.78 -4.70 2.26
CA CYS A 254 26.71 -3.27 1.92
C CYS A 254 27.93 -2.50 2.43
N GLY A 255 28.39 -2.81 3.65
CA GLY A 255 29.52 -2.16 4.30
C GLY A 255 30.83 -2.47 3.58
N GLY A 256 31.00 -3.71 3.12
CA GLY A 256 32.11 -4.09 2.26
C GLY A 256 32.13 -3.29 0.96
N ILE A 257 31.00 -3.23 0.25
CA ILE A 257 30.88 -2.45 -1.00
C ILE A 257 31.22 -0.97 -0.76
N ARG A 258 30.65 -0.37 0.27
CA ARG A 258 30.91 1.03 0.64
C ARG A 258 32.38 1.28 0.94
N ALA A 259 33.01 0.42 1.75
CA ALA A 259 34.42 0.53 2.09
C ALA A 259 35.32 0.38 0.85
N ASP A 260 35.02 -0.56 -0.03
CA ASP A 260 35.77 -0.79 -1.26
C ASP A 260 35.65 0.41 -2.23
N ILE A 261 34.46 1.03 -2.32
CA ILE A 261 34.25 2.29 -3.06
C ILE A 261 35.07 3.43 -2.44
N ILE A 262 35.01 3.61 -1.11
CA ILE A 262 35.80 4.63 -0.40
C ILE A 262 37.29 4.46 -0.72
N ASN A 263 37.81 3.24 -0.68
CA ASN A 263 39.21 2.96 -0.97
C ASN A 263 39.59 3.32 -2.41
N LYS A 264 38.78 2.91 -3.41
CA LYS A 264 39.01 3.28 -4.81
C LYS A 264 38.96 4.80 -5.03
N LEU A 265 38.00 5.50 -4.43
CA LEU A 265 37.88 6.94 -4.53
C LEU A 265 39.05 7.66 -3.87
N LYS A 266 39.49 7.21 -2.68
CA LYS A 266 40.70 7.73 -2.02
C LYS A 266 41.93 7.55 -2.89
N GLU A 267 42.13 6.37 -3.47
CA GLU A 267 43.27 6.10 -4.33
C GLU A 267 43.34 7.07 -5.52
N LYS A 268 42.19 7.34 -6.15
CA LYS A 268 42.08 8.16 -7.37
C LYS A 268 42.00 9.67 -7.13
N LEU A 269 41.42 10.11 -6.01
CA LEU A 269 41.06 11.52 -5.79
C LEU A 269 41.85 12.20 -4.65
N LYS A 270 42.73 11.48 -3.94
CA LYS A 270 43.47 11.97 -2.75
C LYS A 270 44.19 13.31 -2.91
N ASP A 271 44.59 13.68 -4.14
CA ASP A 271 45.37 14.90 -4.36
C ASP A 271 44.51 16.17 -4.25
N LYS A 272 43.19 16.07 -4.47
CA LYS A 272 42.26 17.20 -4.45
C LYS A 272 41.11 17.04 -3.45
N TYR A 273 40.74 15.81 -3.12
CA TYR A 273 39.53 15.52 -2.37
C TYR A 273 39.83 14.74 -1.08
N ASP A 274 39.04 15.03 -0.05
CA ASP A 274 38.93 14.24 1.17
C ASP A 274 37.68 13.35 1.06
N VAL A 275 37.87 12.03 1.10
CA VAL A 275 36.79 11.05 0.98
C VAL A 275 36.54 10.40 2.34
N SER A 276 35.33 10.48 2.86
CA SER A 276 34.98 9.88 4.15
C SER A 276 33.51 9.51 4.27
N ASP A 277 33.18 8.70 5.26
CA ASP A 277 31.82 8.36 5.67
C ASP A 277 31.25 9.32 6.73
N GLN A 278 32.07 10.28 7.20
CA GLN A 278 31.77 11.15 8.34
C GLN A 278 31.28 10.38 9.59
N GLY A 279 31.83 9.18 9.83
CA GLY A 279 31.48 8.37 10.99
C GLY A 279 30.08 7.74 10.94
N SER A 280 29.37 7.81 9.80
CA SER A 280 28.07 7.14 9.66
C SER A 280 28.24 5.64 9.44
N ASN A 281 27.46 4.83 10.16
CA ASN A 281 27.43 3.38 10.00
C ASN A 281 26.67 2.98 8.74
N VAL A 282 26.89 1.74 8.28
CA VAL A 282 26.19 1.22 7.09
C VAL A 282 24.69 1.09 7.29
N GLY A 283 24.24 0.78 8.51
CA GLY A 283 22.82 0.65 8.86
C GLY A 283 22.12 1.97 9.12
N ASP A 284 22.86 3.09 9.22
CA ASP A 284 22.28 4.39 9.51
C ASP A 284 21.35 4.84 8.37
N LYS A 285 20.34 5.62 8.75
CA LYS A 285 19.57 6.38 7.77
C LYS A 285 20.52 7.31 7.02
N ASN A 286 20.41 7.35 5.70
CA ASN A 286 21.33 8.11 4.84
C ASN A 286 22.81 7.71 5.03
N SER A 287 23.09 6.41 5.17
CA SER A 287 24.48 5.93 5.17
C SER A 287 25.20 6.38 3.89
N LYS A 288 26.36 7.02 4.01
CA LYS A 288 26.86 7.90 2.93
C LYS A 288 28.36 7.82 2.62
N ILE A 289 28.78 8.40 1.51
CA ILE A 289 30.18 8.74 1.24
C ILE A 289 30.24 10.19 0.79
N TRP A 290 30.92 11.03 1.57
CA TRP A 290 31.20 12.44 1.25
C TRP A 290 32.58 12.59 0.65
N ILE A 291 32.65 13.44 -0.35
CA ILE A 291 33.85 13.73 -1.14
C ILE A 291 33.98 15.24 -1.22
N GLU A 292 34.83 15.80 -0.35
CA GLU A 292 34.98 17.23 -0.13
C GLU A 292 36.26 17.75 -0.79
N LEU A 293 36.20 18.89 -1.49
CA LEU A 293 37.38 19.54 -2.03
C LEU A 293 38.27 20.07 -0.90
N GLN A 294 39.49 19.55 -0.77
CA GLN A 294 40.39 19.88 0.34
C GLN A 294 40.66 21.40 0.43
N LYS A 295 40.86 22.05 -0.72
CA LYS A 295 41.11 23.51 -0.81
C LYS A 295 39.96 24.33 -0.24
N TYR A 296 38.72 23.83 -0.28
CA TYR A 296 37.49 24.55 0.08
C TYR A 296 36.75 23.91 1.26
N LYS A 297 37.46 23.10 2.05
CA LYS A 297 36.92 22.43 3.23
C LYS A 297 36.17 23.42 4.15
N GLY A 298 34.99 23.03 4.62
CA GLY A 298 34.12 23.86 5.47
C GLY A 298 33.17 24.81 4.72
N ASN A 299 33.17 24.77 3.37
CA ASN A 299 32.14 25.48 2.59
C ASN A 299 30.78 24.79 2.58
N SER A 300 30.66 23.59 3.16
CA SER A 300 29.43 22.80 3.24
C SER A 300 28.84 22.35 1.90
N VAL A 301 29.59 22.53 0.81
CA VAL A 301 29.23 22.03 -0.51
C VAL A 301 30.20 20.89 -0.86
N LEU A 302 29.68 19.74 -1.23
CA LEU A 302 30.49 18.55 -1.53
C LEU A 302 29.78 17.61 -2.50
N PHE A 303 30.52 16.63 -3.02
CA PHE A 303 29.91 15.50 -3.72
C PHE A 303 29.51 14.43 -2.70
N GLY A 304 28.35 13.82 -2.92
CA GLY A 304 27.86 12.79 -2.03
C GLY A 304 27.26 11.58 -2.73
N ILE A 305 27.25 10.46 -2.00
CA ILE A 305 26.64 9.19 -2.39
C ILE A 305 25.84 8.65 -1.20
N GLU A 306 24.54 8.38 -1.36
CA GLU A 306 23.68 7.77 -0.34
C GLU A 306 22.41 7.15 -0.98
N PRO A 307 21.66 6.26 -0.31
CA PRO A 307 21.95 5.59 0.96
C PRO A 307 22.52 4.16 0.79
N PHE A 308 23.62 3.85 1.48
CA PHE A 308 24.16 2.47 1.52
C PHE A 308 23.35 1.50 2.40
N SER A 309 22.42 2.01 3.21
CA SER A 309 21.48 1.20 3.99
C SER A 309 20.23 0.75 3.20
N GLY A 310 19.96 1.38 2.05
CA GLY A 310 18.65 1.33 1.39
C GLY A 310 17.56 2.11 2.15
N ASN A 311 17.95 2.95 3.13
CA ASN A 311 17.05 3.78 3.90
C ASN A 311 17.48 5.25 3.81
N GLY A 312 17.07 5.91 2.72
CA GLY A 312 17.39 7.31 2.45
C GLY A 312 16.17 8.22 2.56
N ASN A 313 16.42 9.52 2.76
CA ASN A 313 15.38 10.54 2.75
C ASN A 313 14.75 10.74 1.36
N ASN A 314 15.57 10.72 0.30
CA ASN A 314 15.11 11.01 -1.06
C ASN A 314 14.73 9.75 -1.84
N SER A 315 15.43 8.64 -1.59
CA SER A 315 15.21 7.38 -2.28
C SER A 315 15.76 6.23 -1.45
N LYS A 316 15.29 5.01 -1.76
CA LYS A 316 15.92 3.75 -1.33
C LYS A 316 17.05 3.34 -2.27
N GLU A 317 16.92 3.70 -3.55
CA GLU A 317 17.94 3.52 -4.57
C GLU A 317 19.16 4.41 -4.26
N LEU A 318 20.35 3.86 -4.42
CA LEU A 318 21.62 4.57 -4.27
C LEU A 318 21.71 5.63 -5.35
N PHE A 319 22.02 6.85 -4.93
CA PHE A 319 22.20 7.97 -5.82
C PHE A 319 23.44 8.76 -5.42
N TYR A 320 23.84 9.67 -6.29
CA TYR A 320 24.96 10.56 -6.08
C TYR A 320 24.69 11.95 -6.65
N GLY A 321 25.51 12.91 -6.27
CA GLY A 321 25.37 14.27 -6.79
C GLY A 321 26.10 15.30 -5.95
N ILE A 322 25.66 16.56 -6.08
CA ILE A 322 26.17 17.68 -5.29
C ILE A 322 25.20 17.99 -4.16
N ILE A 323 25.72 18.15 -2.96
CA ILE A 323 24.96 18.50 -1.76
C ILE A 323 25.50 19.80 -1.16
N ASP A 324 24.58 20.69 -0.83
CA ASP A 324 24.77 21.88 0.00
C ASP A 324 24.20 21.56 1.39
N LEU A 325 25.09 21.13 2.29
CA LEU A 325 24.71 20.69 3.63
C LEU A 325 23.94 21.78 4.37
N HIS A 326 22.77 21.41 4.89
CA HIS A 326 21.83 22.31 5.56
C HIS A 326 21.29 23.44 4.67
N ALA A 327 21.48 23.36 3.35
CA ALA A 327 21.04 24.36 2.37
C ALA A 327 21.54 25.79 2.66
N ILE A 328 22.72 25.93 3.30
CA ILE A 328 23.23 27.24 3.74
C ILE A 328 23.68 28.13 2.57
N ASN A 329 24.03 27.54 1.43
CA ASN A 329 24.51 28.26 0.24
C ASN A 329 23.44 28.38 -0.86
N LYS A 330 22.15 28.22 -0.52
CA LYS A 330 21.04 28.24 -1.51
C LYS A 330 21.08 29.43 -2.47
N GLY A 331 21.40 30.63 -1.99
CA GLY A 331 21.44 31.84 -2.80
C GLY A 331 22.57 31.86 -3.84
N VAL A 332 23.64 31.09 -3.63
CA VAL A 332 24.68 30.90 -4.65
C VAL A 332 24.15 30.00 -5.76
N PHE A 333 23.54 28.87 -5.39
CA PHE A 333 22.96 27.92 -6.34
C PHE A 333 21.81 28.50 -7.16
N GLU A 334 21.09 29.51 -6.67
CA GLU A 334 20.02 30.20 -7.44
C GLU A 334 20.53 30.86 -8.74
N LYS A 335 21.84 31.17 -8.83
CA LYS A 335 22.48 31.73 -10.02
C LYS A 335 22.74 30.70 -11.12
N TYR A 336 22.70 29.41 -10.77
CA TYR A 336 23.05 28.30 -11.65
C TYR A 336 21.77 27.53 -12.01
N SER A 337 21.30 27.72 -13.24
CA SER A 337 20.00 27.22 -13.70
C SER A 337 19.87 25.70 -13.72
N GLU A 338 21.00 25.00 -13.82
CA GLU A 338 21.13 23.55 -13.93
C GLU A 338 21.01 22.81 -12.59
N PHE A 339 21.09 23.53 -11.46
CA PHE A 339 20.99 22.96 -10.12
C PHE A 339 19.62 23.15 -9.49
N GLN A 340 19.28 22.23 -8.59
CA GLN A 340 18.04 22.25 -7.81
C GLN A 340 18.06 23.40 -6.80
N LYS A 341 16.93 24.11 -6.74
CA LYS A 341 16.77 25.31 -5.90
C LYS A 341 16.25 25.01 -4.49
N SER A 342 15.70 23.82 -4.26
CA SER A 342 15.14 23.39 -2.98
C SER A 342 15.86 22.17 -2.42
N GLY A 343 15.74 21.94 -1.11
CA GLY A 343 16.42 20.84 -0.43
C GLY A 343 17.93 21.06 -0.25
N TRP A 344 18.59 20.03 0.29
CA TRP A 344 20.06 20.04 0.49
C TRP A 344 20.79 19.57 -0.76
N TRP A 345 20.21 18.62 -1.50
CA TRP A 345 20.79 18.13 -2.74
C TRP A 345 20.55 19.13 -3.86
N ARG A 346 21.64 19.56 -4.50
CA ARG A 346 21.65 20.51 -5.62
C ARG A 346 21.66 19.80 -6.96
N GLU A 347 22.11 18.55 -6.97
CA GLU A 347 21.93 17.65 -8.10
C GLU A 347 21.77 16.23 -7.55
N ILE A 348 20.89 15.45 -8.18
CA ILE A 348 20.72 14.02 -7.88
C ILE A 348 20.80 13.27 -9.20
N LYS A 349 21.66 12.25 -9.23
CA LYS A 349 21.82 11.29 -10.32
C LYS A 349 21.73 9.88 -9.74
N TYR A 350 21.06 9.01 -10.46
CA TYR A 350 21.00 7.58 -10.11
C TYR A 350 22.06 6.84 -10.90
N PHE A 351 22.60 5.79 -10.28
CA PHE A 351 23.49 4.88 -10.97
C PHE A 351 22.74 4.11 -12.05
N GLN A 352 23.47 3.69 -13.09
CA GLN A 352 22.92 2.74 -14.05
C GLN A 352 22.62 1.41 -13.36
N ASP A 353 21.57 0.74 -13.84
CA ASP A 353 21.23 -0.61 -13.41
C ASP A 353 22.43 -1.54 -13.59
N PHE A 354 22.63 -2.42 -12.62
CA PHE A 354 23.68 -3.44 -12.66
C PHE A 354 23.02 -4.80 -12.87
N GLU A 355 23.38 -5.45 -13.98
CA GLU A 355 22.68 -6.64 -14.46
C GLU A 355 21.20 -6.31 -14.72
N ASN A 356 20.29 -6.85 -13.90
CA ASN A 356 18.85 -6.58 -13.94
C ASN A 356 18.36 -5.87 -12.66
N PHE A 357 19.28 -5.32 -11.87
CA PHE A 357 18.96 -4.69 -10.60
C PHE A 357 19.22 -3.19 -10.64
N LYS A 358 18.24 -2.43 -10.16
CA LYS A 358 18.51 -1.10 -9.62
C LYS A 358 19.43 -1.23 -8.41
N ILE A 359 20.26 -0.21 -8.18
CA ILE A 359 21.19 -0.22 -7.05
C ILE A 359 20.44 0.14 -5.76
N ASP A 360 19.60 -0.76 -5.25
CA ASP A 360 18.81 -0.56 -4.03
C ASP A 360 19.23 -1.58 -2.96
N PHE A 361 19.94 -1.10 -1.94
CA PHE A 361 20.39 -1.95 -0.83
C PHE A 361 19.26 -2.38 0.12
N SER A 362 18.01 -1.97 -0.10
CA SER A 362 16.84 -2.53 0.57
C SER A 362 16.26 -3.75 -0.14
N ASP A 363 16.64 -4.01 -1.40
CA ASP A 363 16.20 -5.19 -2.15
C ASP A 363 16.96 -6.44 -1.69
N SER A 364 16.24 -7.36 -1.04
CA SER A 364 16.80 -8.61 -0.54
C SER A 364 17.33 -9.53 -1.64
N ASN A 365 16.77 -9.48 -2.85
CA ASN A 365 17.27 -10.27 -3.98
C ASN A 365 18.61 -9.75 -4.47
N PHE A 366 18.76 -8.42 -4.55
CA PHE A 366 20.03 -7.79 -4.90
C PHE A 366 21.11 -8.10 -3.86
N ILE A 367 20.79 -7.97 -2.56
CA ILE A 367 21.71 -8.33 -1.47
C ILE A 367 22.09 -9.82 -1.55
N SER A 368 21.12 -10.72 -1.75
CA SER A 368 21.39 -12.17 -1.89
C SER A 368 22.27 -12.47 -3.10
N PHE A 369 22.03 -11.81 -4.23
CA PHE A 369 22.82 -11.95 -5.45
C PHE A 369 24.28 -11.56 -5.20
N LEU A 370 24.54 -10.39 -4.62
CA LEU A 370 25.89 -9.93 -4.32
C LEU A 370 26.58 -10.80 -3.25
N GLY A 371 25.83 -11.25 -2.24
CA GLY A 371 26.34 -12.14 -1.21
C GLY A 371 26.80 -13.51 -1.73
N LYS A 372 26.17 -14.00 -2.81
CA LYS A 372 26.53 -15.28 -3.46
C LYS A 372 27.60 -15.16 -4.54
N ASN A 373 27.80 -13.96 -5.10
CA ASN A 373 28.67 -13.75 -6.25
C ASN A 373 29.73 -12.68 -5.95
N LYS A 374 30.86 -13.12 -5.37
CA LYS A 374 31.95 -12.21 -4.97
C LYS A 374 32.50 -11.41 -6.15
N ASP A 375 32.72 -12.05 -7.29
CA ASP A 375 33.24 -11.38 -8.50
C ASP A 375 32.29 -10.26 -8.98
N LYS A 376 30.97 -10.51 -8.90
CA LYS A 376 29.95 -9.52 -9.23
C LYS A 376 29.89 -8.36 -8.24
N LYS A 377 30.17 -8.62 -6.96
CA LYS A 377 30.35 -7.56 -5.97
C LYS A 377 31.54 -6.65 -6.34
N ASP A 378 32.68 -7.24 -6.72
CA ASP A 378 33.90 -6.48 -7.07
C ASP A 378 33.75 -5.72 -8.40
N GLU A 379 33.02 -6.29 -9.36
CA GLU A 379 32.61 -5.63 -10.60
C GLU A 379 31.71 -4.42 -10.32
N LEU A 380 30.66 -4.59 -9.50
CA LEU A 380 29.77 -3.50 -9.09
C LEU A 380 30.55 -2.35 -8.44
N VAL A 381 31.43 -2.64 -7.48
CA VAL A 381 32.28 -1.63 -6.83
C VAL A 381 33.07 -0.82 -7.88
N SER A 382 33.63 -1.48 -8.88
CA SER A 382 34.43 -0.83 -9.92
C SER A 382 33.57 0.05 -10.84
N VAL A 383 32.39 -0.44 -11.23
CA VAL A 383 31.42 0.31 -12.05
C VAL A 383 30.92 1.55 -11.31
N LEU A 384 30.52 1.41 -10.05
CA LEU A 384 30.03 2.54 -9.24
C LEU A 384 31.13 3.58 -9.02
N ALA A 385 32.34 3.16 -8.64
CA ALA A 385 33.46 4.08 -8.45
C ALA A 385 33.79 4.85 -9.74
N GLN A 386 33.79 4.18 -10.90
CA GLN A 386 34.06 4.84 -12.18
C GLN A 386 32.99 5.87 -12.57
N GLN A 387 31.70 5.56 -12.35
CA GLN A 387 30.61 6.52 -12.60
C GLN A 387 30.76 7.76 -11.72
N ILE A 388 31.13 7.60 -10.45
CA ILE A 388 31.38 8.72 -9.53
C ILE A 388 32.57 9.56 -9.97
N ILE A 389 33.70 8.93 -10.27
CA ILE A 389 34.91 9.65 -10.70
C ILE A 389 34.60 10.47 -11.96
N SER A 390 33.95 9.86 -12.95
CA SER A 390 33.59 10.54 -14.20
C SER A 390 32.65 11.73 -13.95
N TYR A 391 31.71 11.59 -13.00
CA TYR A 391 30.82 12.69 -12.62
C TYR A 391 31.55 13.82 -11.89
N ILE A 392 32.47 13.49 -10.98
CA ILE A 392 33.29 14.47 -10.28
C ILE A 392 34.15 15.25 -11.28
N GLU A 393 34.83 14.56 -12.20
CA GLU A 393 35.63 15.20 -13.25
C GLU A 393 34.79 16.13 -14.13
N PHE A 394 33.57 15.71 -14.46
CA PHE A 394 32.63 16.54 -15.23
C PHE A 394 32.17 17.80 -14.48
N ARG A 395 31.97 17.71 -13.16
CA ARG A 395 31.45 18.81 -12.32
C ARG A 395 32.52 19.61 -11.57
N GLU A 396 33.79 19.22 -11.65
CA GLU A 396 34.86 19.79 -10.83
C GLU A 396 34.95 21.32 -11.00
N ASN A 397 34.97 21.80 -12.24
CA ASN A 397 35.10 23.23 -12.54
C ASN A 397 33.89 24.04 -12.06
N ASP A 398 32.68 23.49 -12.19
CA ASP A 398 31.46 24.15 -11.71
C ASP A 398 31.48 24.27 -10.18
N LEU A 399 31.87 23.20 -9.49
CA LEU A 399 31.94 23.18 -8.03
C LEU A 399 33.02 24.14 -7.49
N ILE A 400 34.16 24.26 -8.17
CA ILE A 400 35.22 25.22 -7.82
C ILE A 400 34.71 26.66 -7.91
N LYS A 401 34.01 27.03 -9.00
CA LYS A 401 33.42 28.38 -9.15
C LYS A 401 32.42 28.69 -8.03
N ILE A 402 31.55 27.73 -7.72
CA ILE A 402 30.57 27.85 -6.63
C ILE A 402 31.29 28.09 -5.29
N HIS A 403 32.36 27.34 -5.00
CA HIS A 403 33.13 27.53 -3.79
C HIS A 403 33.83 28.89 -3.68
N GLU A 404 34.34 29.41 -4.80
CA GLU A 404 34.97 30.74 -4.86
C GLU A 404 33.95 31.83 -4.60
N GLU A 405 32.75 31.73 -5.18
CA GLU A 405 31.64 32.64 -4.88
C GLU A 405 31.22 32.61 -3.40
N ILE A 406 31.11 31.41 -2.81
CA ILE A 406 30.79 31.26 -1.38
C ILE A 406 31.83 31.98 -0.51
N ARG A 407 33.12 31.89 -0.84
CA ARG A 407 34.18 32.59 -0.11
C ARG A 407 34.11 34.11 -0.24
N ILE A 408 33.83 34.60 -1.44
CA ILE A 408 33.65 36.05 -1.67
C ILE A 408 32.49 36.56 -0.81
N ILE A 409 31.37 35.84 -0.76
CA ILE A 409 30.20 36.24 0.03
C ILE A 409 30.45 36.14 1.54
N LYS A 410 31.23 35.17 2.01
CA LYS A 410 31.54 35.03 3.45
C LYS A 410 32.58 36.05 3.96
N ASN A 411 33.42 36.57 3.07
CA ASN A 411 34.48 37.54 3.42
C ASN A 411 34.02 39.01 3.28
N ASN A 412 32.86 39.23 2.66
CA ASN A 412 32.14 40.51 2.63
C ASN A 412 31.05 40.51 3.70
#